data_AF-A0A1I7U9J9-F1
#
_entry.id   AF-A0A1I7U9J9-F1
#
_cell.length_a   1.000
_cell.length_b   1.000
_cell.length_c   1.000
_cell.angle_alpha   90.00
_cell.angle_beta   90.00
_cell.angle_gamma   90.00
#
_symmetry.space_group_name_H-M   'P 1'
#
loop_
_entity.id
_entity.type
_entity.pdbx_description
1 polymer ?
#
loop_
_entity_poly.entity_id
_entity_poly.type
_entity_poly.pdbx_seq_one_letter_code
_entity_poly.pdbx_strand_id
1 'polypeptide(L)'
;MHSYRNSYIVFCTSWFKYDPILAPIIITTYCTSYGLTLVLLAIHFVYRYIVIIRPNKIYWFRFPLFIFWPITFISIAILWWCLVYFLLSSNPTFNAYLKDTMFENYGEKIEQLSYIGPLYFIVDSKGEIQFQWRSCIGMIMVYSIAITTLFIIMTLGHAIYKKMRTDADFVAQKTLIIRKQLFHALVLQTIVPIIFMYTPTTILFLCPLIGVELGVIANMTSICLALYPALDPMGAIYFIRAYRNFFEAANKEKECCGLFDLGHHAATTN
;
A
#
# COMPACT_ATOMS: atom_id res chain seq x y z
N MET A 1 -0.29 14.98 5.97
CA MET A 1 -0.94 14.38 7.17
C MET A 1 -0.59 15.26 8.36
N HIS A 2 -1.42 15.33 9.39
CA HIS A 2 -1.07 16.08 10.62
C HIS A 2 -1.13 15.14 11.81
N SER A 3 -0.14 15.17 12.69
CA SER A 3 -0.14 14.41 13.95
C SER A 3 -0.13 15.39 15.10
N TYR A 4 -1.04 15.18 16.04
CA TYR A 4 -1.14 16.00 17.24
C TYR A 4 -1.46 15.08 18.41
N ARG A 5 -0.49 14.96 19.33
CA ARG A 5 -0.59 14.14 20.55
C ARG A 5 -1.14 12.72 20.28
N ASN A 6 -2.35 12.43 20.76
CA ASN A 6 -2.98 11.09 20.71
C ASN A 6 -3.79 10.86 19.44
N SER A 7 -3.55 11.65 18.40
CA SER A 7 -4.23 11.57 17.12
C SER A 7 -3.31 11.86 15.94
N TYR A 8 -3.73 11.38 14.78
CA TYR A 8 -3.30 11.93 13.51
C TYR A 8 -4.49 11.99 12.55
N ILE A 9 -4.41 12.90 11.57
CA ILE A 9 -5.43 13.09 10.56
C ILE A 9 -4.84 13.10 9.15
N VAL A 10 -5.66 12.65 8.21
CA VAL A 10 -5.47 12.78 6.78
C VAL A 10 -6.58 13.69 6.26
N PHE A 11 -6.19 14.78 5.63
CA PHE A 11 -7.10 15.76 5.05
C PHE A 11 -6.61 16.17 3.66
N CYS A 12 -7.53 16.63 2.81
CA CYS A 12 -7.20 17.15 1.49
C CYS A 12 -6.66 18.58 1.59
N THR A 13 -5.67 18.90 0.77
CA THR A 13 -5.19 20.27 0.57
C THR A 13 -5.74 20.91 -0.71
N SER A 14 -6.42 20.13 -1.56
CA SER A 14 -7.01 20.55 -2.83
C SER A 14 -8.25 21.46 -2.67
N TRP A 15 -8.70 22.04 -3.78
CA TRP A 15 -9.85 22.96 -3.84
C TRP A 15 -11.18 22.38 -3.31
N PHE A 16 -11.35 21.06 -3.29
CA PHE A 16 -12.55 20.39 -2.76
C PHE A 16 -12.45 19.99 -1.28
N LYS A 17 -11.42 20.43 -0.55
CA LYS A 17 -11.20 20.05 0.87
C LYS A 17 -12.34 20.42 1.82
N TYR A 18 -13.18 21.38 1.43
CA TYR A 18 -14.36 21.83 2.18
C TYR A 18 -15.64 21.08 1.81
N ASP A 19 -15.62 20.24 0.78
CA ASP A 19 -16.79 19.45 0.39
C ASP A 19 -17.01 18.33 1.42
N PRO A 20 -18.13 18.33 2.17
CA PRO A 20 -18.36 17.38 3.25
C PRO A 20 -18.67 15.96 2.76
N ILE A 21 -18.89 15.76 1.46
CA ILE A 21 -19.23 14.45 0.87
C ILE A 21 -18.04 13.95 0.05
N LEU A 22 -17.55 14.76 -0.87
CA LEU A 22 -16.54 14.34 -1.84
C LEU A 22 -15.17 14.12 -1.18
N ALA A 23 -14.75 15.02 -0.27
CA ALA A 23 -13.43 14.90 0.34
C ALA A 23 -13.29 13.63 1.21
N PRO A 24 -14.22 13.29 2.13
CA PRO A 24 -14.12 12.04 2.91
C PRO A 24 -14.10 10.79 2.02
N ILE A 25 -14.90 10.77 0.94
CA ILE A 25 -14.91 9.65 -0.03
C ILE A 25 -13.54 9.51 -0.69
N ILE A 26 -12.95 10.60 -1.18
CA ILE A 26 -11.66 10.58 -1.86
C ILE A 26 -10.55 10.15 -0.89
N ILE A 27 -10.49 10.73 0.31
CA ILE A 27 -9.43 10.42 1.29
C ILE A 27 -9.55 8.95 1.73
N THR A 28 -10.77 8.47 1.97
CA THR A 28 -11.00 7.07 2.37
C THR A 28 -10.66 6.10 1.26
N THR A 29 -11.01 6.43 0.01
CA THR A 29 -10.65 5.62 -1.17
C THR A 29 -9.15 5.58 -1.37
N TYR A 30 -8.47 6.71 -1.18
CA TYR A 30 -7.01 6.79 -1.22
C TYR A 30 -6.36 5.93 -0.12
N CYS A 31 -6.86 5.97 1.11
CA CYS A 31 -6.36 5.11 2.19
C CYS A 31 -6.60 3.62 1.88
N THR A 32 -7.78 3.28 1.36
CA THR A 32 -8.17 1.90 1.05
C THR A 32 -7.32 1.31 -0.08
N SER A 33 -6.96 2.10 -1.10
CA SER A 33 -6.15 1.61 -2.23
C SER A 33 -4.80 1.06 -1.77
N TYR A 34 -4.18 1.66 -0.75
CA TYR A 34 -2.95 1.14 -0.13
C TYR A 34 -3.18 -0.11 0.72
N GLY A 35 -4.31 -0.23 1.42
CA GLY A 35 -4.67 -1.49 2.08
C GLY A 35 -4.82 -2.63 1.06
N LEU A 36 -5.35 -2.33 -0.11
CA LEU A 36 -5.65 -3.31 -1.16
C LEU A 36 -4.43 -3.88 -1.86
N THR A 37 -3.31 -3.15 -1.92
CA THR A 37 -2.06 -3.71 -2.46
C THR A 37 -1.62 -4.94 -1.66
N LEU A 38 -1.88 -4.97 -0.33
CA LEU A 38 -1.60 -6.13 0.51
C LEU A 38 -2.42 -7.36 0.12
N VAL A 39 -3.71 -7.13 -0.15
CA VAL A 39 -4.64 -8.20 -0.53
C VAL A 39 -4.25 -8.76 -1.89
N LEU A 40 -3.88 -7.91 -2.85
CA LEU A 40 -3.37 -8.34 -4.15
C LEU A 40 -2.11 -9.19 -3.99
N LEU A 41 -1.14 -8.75 -3.19
CA LEU A 41 0.07 -9.52 -2.89
C LEU A 41 -0.29 -10.91 -2.33
N ALA A 42 -1.21 -10.99 -1.36
CA ALA A 42 -1.67 -12.26 -0.82
C ALA A 42 -2.27 -13.18 -1.90
N ILE A 43 -3.11 -12.67 -2.79
CA ILE A 43 -3.66 -13.44 -3.92
C ILE A 43 -2.54 -13.95 -4.83
N HIS A 44 -1.52 -13.13 -5.12
CA HIS A 44 -0.35 -13.56 -5.89
C HIS A 44 0.44 -14.69 -5.21
N PHE A 45 0.63 -14.62 -3.88
CA PHE A 45 1.26 -15.71 -3.12
C PHE A 45 0.42 -16.99 -3.12
N VAL A 46 -0.91 -16.88 -2.99
CA VAL A 46 -1.80 -18.04 -3.09
C VAL A 46 -1.73 -18.68 -4.47
N TYR A 47 -1.77 -17.88 -5.54
CA TYR A 47 -1.59 -18.36 -6.89
C TYR A 47 -0.26 -19.13 -7.05
N ARG A 48 0.85 -18.53 -6.60
CA ARG A 48 2.18 -19.17 -6.67
C ARG A 48 2.24 -20.46 -5.87
N TYR A 49 1.65 -20.48 -4.68
CA TYR A 49 1.56 -21.66 -3.84
C TYR A 49 0.82 -22.80 -4.57
N ILE A 50 -0.31 -22.51 -5.21
CA ILE A 50 -1.06 -23.50 -5.98
C ILE A 50 -0.23 -24.01 -7.16
N VAL A 51 0.38 -23.12 -7.95
CA VAL A 51 1.17 -23.52 -9.13
C VAL A 51 2.37 -24.41 -8.76
N ILE A 52 3.06 -24.11 -7.66
CA ILE A 52 4.31 -24.78 -7.30
C ILE A 52 4.07 -26.02 -6.44
N ILE A 53 3.18 -25.94 -5.44
CA ILE A 53 3.03 -26.98 -4.42
C ILE A 53 1.82 -27.87 -4.69
N ARG A 54 0.72 -27.31 -5.20
CA ARG A 54 -0.56 -28.00 -5.40
C ARG A 54 -1.10 -27.80 -6.82
N PRO A 55 -0.37 -28.21 -7.87
CA PRO A 55 -0.77 -27.95 -9.26
C PRO A 55 -2.16 -28.55 -9.59
N ASN A 56 -2.55 -29.63 -8.92
CA ASN A 56 -3.89 -30.23 -9.05
C ASN A 56 -5.04 -29.29 -8.64
N LYS A 57 -4.75 -28.20 -7.91
CA LYS A 57 -5.73 -27.17 -7.51
C LYS A 57 -5.73 -25.93 -8.41
N ILE A 58 -5.01 -25.93 -9.54
CA ILE A 58 -4.93 -24.78 -10.44
C ILE A 58 -6.28 -24.37 -11.04
N TYR A 59 -7.27 -25.27 -11.02
CA TYR A 59 -8.63 -25.00 -11.47
C TYR A 59 -9.32 -23.84 -10.72
N TRP A 60 -8.90 -23.54 -9.48
CA TRP A 60 -9.35 -22.34 -8.73
C TRP A 60 -8.95 -21.01 -9.39
N PHE A 61 -7.96 -21.03 -10.28
CA PHE A 61 -7.52 -19.88 -11.09
C PHE A 61 -7.89 -20.04 -12.57
N ARG A 62 -8.83 -20.93 -12.89
CA ARG A 62 -9.42 -21.07 -14.22
C ARG A 62 -10.90 -20.71 -14.17
N PHE A 63 -11.42 -20.22 -15.30
CA PHE A 63 -12.84 -19.92 -15.41
C PHE A 63 -13.67 -21.22 -15.22
N PRO A 64 -14.80 -21.19 -14.48
CA PRO A 64 -15.45 -20.03 -13.86
C PRO A 64 -14.96 -19.68 -12.43
N LEU A 65 -14.26 -20.58 -11.75
CA LEU A 65 -13.88 -20.42 -10.34
C LEU A 65 -12.93 -19.25 -10.08
N PHE A 66 -12.20 -18.80 -11.10
CA PHE A 66 -11.37 -17.59 -11.05
C PHE A 66 -12.11 -16.36 -10.50
N ILE A 67 -13.42 -16.23 -10.73
CA ILE A 67 -14.25 -15.10 -10.27
C ILE A 67 -14.25 -14.96 -8.73
N PHE A 68 -13.97 -16.04 -8.00
CA PHE A 68 -13.84 -16.00 -6.55
C PHE A 68 -12.81 -14.97 -6.05
N TRP A 69 -11.68 -14.81 -6.76
CA TRP A 69 -10.61 -13.91 -6.33
C TRP A 69 -10.96 -12.43 -6.46
N PRO A 70 -11.47 -11.93 -7.62
CA PRO A 70 -11.99 -10.56 -7.72
C PRO A 70 -13.12 -10.26 -6.73
N ILE A 71 -14.05 -11.19 -6.51
CA ILE A 71 -15.13 -11.00 -5.53
C ILE A 71 -14.55 -10.83 -4.13
N THR A 72 -13.64 -11.72 -3.71
CA THR A 72 -12.99 -11.63 -2.40
C THR A 72 -12.23 -10.31 -2.24
N PHE A 73 -11.49 -9.90 -3.29
CA PHE A 73 -10.76 -8.65 -3.31
C PHE A 73 -11.67 -7.43 -3.12
N ILE A 74 -12.77 -7.35 -3.87
CA ILE A 74 -13.75 -6.26 -3.77
C ILE A 74 -14.45 -6.28 -2.41
N SER A 75 -14.80 -7.45 -1.88
CA SER A 75 -15.43 -7.57 -0.56
C SER A 75 -14.52 -7.04 0.55
N ILE A 76 -13.22 -7.37 0.52
CA ILE A 76 -12.25 -6.84 1.49
C ILE A 76 -12.05 -5.33 1.30
N ALA A 77 -12.05 -4.84 0.05
CA ALA A 77 -12.00 -3.40 -0.25
C ALA A 77 -13.15 -2.64 0.38
N ILE A 78 -14.38 -3.11 0.15
CA ILE A 78 -15.59 -2.49 0.69
C ILE A 78 -15.57 -2.54 2.21
N LEU A 79 -15.21 -3.68 2.80
CA LEU A 79 -15.10 -3.81 4.25
C LEU A 79 -14.12 -2.79 4.83
N TRP A 80 -12.90 -2.72 4.29
CA TRP A 80 -11.87 -1.80 4.75
C TRP A 80 -12.32 -0.34 4.58
N TRP A 81 -12.87 0.00 3.42
CA TRP A 81 -13.38 1.33 3.12
C TRP A 81 -14.47 1.73 4.13
N CYS A 82 -15.45 0.85 4.39
CA CYS A 82 -16.50 1.09 5.36
C CYS A 82 -15.96 1.27 6.78
N LEU A 83 -14.99 0.45 7.21
CA LEU A 83 -14.36 0.59 8.51
C LEU A 83 -13.72 1.97 8.68
N VAL A 84 -12.96 2.41 7.68
CA VAL A 84 -12.31 3.73 7.71
C VAL A 84 -13.35 4.85 7.65
N TYR A 85 -14.29 4.78 6.70
CA TYR A 85 -15.29 5.82 6.49
C TYR A 85 -16.18 6.04 7.73
N PHE A 86 -16.70 4.96 8.32
CA PHE A 86 -17.67 5.07 9.40
C PHE A 86 -17.04 5.19 10.79
N LEU A 87 -15.90 4.53 11.05
CA LEU A 87 -15.32 4.49 12.39
C LEU A 87 -14.21 5.53 12.62
N LEU A 88 -13.60 6.06 11.55
CA LEU A 88 -12.53 7.05 11.60
C LEU A 88 -12.94 8.41 10.98
N SER A 89 -14.24 8.65 10.82
CA SER A 89 -14.76 9.95 10.38
C SER A 89 -14.61 11.02 11.46
N SER A 90 -14.52 12.27 11.00
CA SER A 90 -14.57 13.46 11.85
C SER A 90 -15.80 13.45 12.75
N ASN A 91 -15.65 13.90 13.99
CA ASN A 91 -16.77 14.09 14.92
C ASN A 91 -16.58 15.39 15.73
N PRO A 92 -17.63 15.92 16.36
CA PRO A 92 -17.55 17.21 17.06
C PRO A 92 -16.48 17.26 18.16
N THR A 93 -16.30 16.17 18.91
CA THR A 93 -15.26 16.05 19.95
C THR A 93 -13.87 16.12 19.35
N PHE A 94 -13.67 15.47 18.21
CA PHE A 94 -12.40 15.45 17.48
C PHE A 94 -12.09 16.80 16.84
N ASN A 95 -13.11 17.49 16.31
CA ASN A 95 -12.97 18.87 15.83
C ASN A 95 -12.51 19.80 16.96
N ALA A 96 -13.13 19.71 18.14
CA ALA A 96 -12.72 20.51 19.29
C ALA A 96 -11.28 20.20 19.73
N TYR A 97 -10.86 18.93 19.69
CA TYR A 97 -9.50 18.52 20.06
C TYR A 97 -8.41 19.10 19.14
N LEU A 98 -8.71 19.24 17.85
CA LEU A 98 -7.74 19.66 16.84
C LEU A 98 -7.86 21.13 16.42
N LYS A 99 -8.85 21.86 16.95
CA LYS A 99 -9.20 23.22 16.51
C LYS A 99 -8.00 24.16 16.52
N ASP A 100 -7.32 24.26 17.65
CA ASP A 100 -6.25 25.23 17.85
C ASP A 100 -5.02 24.87 17.00
N THR A 101 -4.59 23.61 17.04
CA THR A 101 -3.43 23.14 16.27
C THR A 101 -3.62 23.28 14.75
N MET A 102 -4.84 23.06 14.24
CA MET A 102 -5.11 23.23 12.81
C MET A 102 -5.13 24.69 12.39
N PHE A 103 -5.68 25.56 13.23
CA PHE A 103 -5.68 26.99 12.96
C PHE A 103 -4.28 27.59 13.03
N GLU A 104 -3.48 27.20 14.03
CA GLU A 104 -2.10 27.68 14.20
C GLU A 104 -1.16 27.23 13.07
N ASN A 105 -1.23 25.97 12.65
CA ASN A 105 -0.31 25.41 11.66
C ASN A 105 -0.75 25.67 10.21
N TYR A 106 -2.05 25.75 9.94
CA TYR A 106 -2.59 25.80 8.58
C TYR A 106 -3.52 27.00 8.31
N GLY A 107 -3.91 27.77 9.34
CA GLY A 107 -4.91 28.84 9.19
C GLY A 107 -6.31 28.33 8.87
N GLU A 108 -6.57 27.04 9.06
CA GLU A 108 -7.82 26.38 8.65
C GLU A 108 -8.74 26.13 9.85
N LYS A 109 -10.04 26.35 9.65
CA LYS A 109 -11.07 25.96 10.62
C LYS A 109 -11.42 24.50 10.40
N ILE A 110 -11.05 23.64 11.35
CA ILE A 110 -11.25 22.20 11.21
C ILE A 110 -12.72 21.80 11.09
N GLU A 111 -13.64 22.62 11.61
CA GLU A 111 -15.08 22.39 11.50
C GLU A 111 -15.59 22.43 10.05
N GLN A 112 -14.86 23.10 9.15
CA GLN A 112 -15.17 23.20 7.73
C GLN A 112 -14.36 22.22 6.88
N LEU A 113 -13.35 21.59 7.47
CA LEU A 113 -12.41 20.72 6.77
C LEU A 113 -12.88 19.27 6.87
N SER A 114 -12.88 18.57 5.73
CA SER A 114 -13.08 17.13 5.72
C SER A 114 -11.78 16.39 5.98
N TYR A 115 -11.81 15.48 6.94
CA TYR A 115 -10.67 14.65 7.31
C TYR A 115 -11.09 13.29 7.85
N ILE A 116 -10.16 12.34 7.80
CA ILE A 116 -10.28 11.03 8.47
C ILE A 116 -9.07 10.82 9.38
N GLY A 117 -9.26 10.07 10.45
CA GLY A 117 -8.17 9.70 11.34
C GLY A 117 -8.69 9.08 12.63
N PRO A 118 -7.81 8.40 13.39
CA PRO A 118 -8.13 8.01 14.74
C PRO A 118 -7.79 9.12 15.73
N LEU A 119 -8.68 9.32 16.69
CA LEU A 119 -8.37 9.90 17.99
C LEU A 119 -8.52 8.76 18.98
N TYR A 120 -7.47 8.36 19.68
CA TYR A 120 -7.55 7.17 20.55
C TYR A 120 -8.15 7.50 21.92
N PHE A 121 -7.65 8.55 22.54
CA PHE A 121 -8.13 9.02 23.84
C PHE A 121 -7.83 10.50 24.04
N ILE A 122 -8.65 11.12 24.89
CA ILE A 122 -8.51 12.50 25.32
C ILE A 122 -8.22 12.48 26.82
N VAL A 123 -7.27 13.30 27.25
CA VAL A 123 -7.01 13.52 28.67
C VAL A 123 -7.72 14.81 29.06
N ASP A 124 -8.69 14.71 29.97
CA ASP A 124 -9.42 15.89 30.48
C ASP A 124 -8.50 16.72 31.41
N SER A 125 -8.91 17.96 31.69
CA SER A 125 -8.37 18.89 32.67
C SER A 125 -8.12 18.27 34.07
N LYS A 126 -8.85 17.21 34.42
CA LYS A 126 -8.69 16.45 35.68
C LYS A 126 -7.69 15.29 35.60
N GLY A 127 -7.07 15.05 34.44
CA GLY A 127 -6.16 13.92 34.19
C GLY A 127 -6.87 12.61 33.82
N GLU A 128 -8.20 12.60 33.77
CA GLU A 128 -8.99 11.42 33.42
C GLU A 128 -8.92 11.09 31.92
N ILE A 129 -8.73 9.81 31.59
CA ILE A 129 -8.58 9.33 30.21
C ILE A 129 -9.95 8.92 29.65
N GLN A 130 -10.40 9.64 28.63
CA GLN A 130 -11.63 9.33 27.90
C GLN A 130 -11.30 8.68 26.56
N PHE A 131 -11.46 7.35 26.49
CA PHE A 131 -11.20 6.60 25.27
C PHE A 131 -12.29 6.80 24.22
N GLN A 132 -11.87 6.96 22.97
CA GLN A 132 -12.75 7.06 21.82
C GLN A 132 -12.89 5.67 21.18
N TRP A 133 -13.81 4.88 21.74
CA TRP A 133 -13.96 3.46 21.40
C TRP A 133 -14.22 3.21 19.90
N ARG A 134 -14.89 4.13 19.22
CA ARG A 134 -15.12 4.05 17.76
C ARG A 134 -13.81 3.97 16.97
N SER A 135 -12.90 4.92 17.22
CA SER A 135 -11.59 4.95 16.55
C SER A 135 -10.73 3.76 16.96
N CYS A 136 -10.74 3.36 18.24
CA CYS A 136 -10.01 2.18 18.70
C CYS A 136 -10.46 0.90 17.99
N ILE A 137 -11.78 0.66 17.91
CA ILE A 137 -12.34 -0.51 17.22
C ILE A 137 -11.99 -0.47 15.72
N GLY A 138 -12.19 0.67 15.06
CA GLY A 138 -11.87 0.81 13.64
C GLY A 138 -10.40 0.51 13.34
N MET A 139 -9.50 1.02 14.18
CA MET A 139 -8.06 0.76 14.08
C MET A 139 -7.72 -0.71 14.33
N ILE A 140 -8.28 -1.34 15.35
CA ILE A 140 -8.06 -2.77 15.65
C ILE A 140 -8.52 -3.63 14.46
N MET A 141 -9.67 -3.33 13.87
CA MET A 141 -10.20 -4.09 12.73
C MET A 141 -9.36 -3.92 11.47
N VAL A 142 -8.91 -2.71 11.16
CA VAL A 142 -8.01 -2.45 10.03
C VAL A 142 -6.67 -3.19 10.21
N TYR A 143 -6.10 -3.16 11.42
CA TYR A 143 -4.86 -3.86 11.72
C TYR A 143 -5.01 -5.38 11.72
N SER A 144 -6.12 -5.92 12.21
CA SER A 144 -6.33 -7.36 12.22
C SER A 144 -6.38 -7.93 10.80
N ILE A 145 -7.01 -7.20 9.86
CA ILE A 145 -7.00 -7.56 8.42
C ILE A 145 -5.56 -7.52 7.88
N ALA A 146 -4.81 -6.45 8.14
CA ALA A 146 -3.44 -6.29 7.66
C ALA A 146 -2.49 -7.38 8.19
N ILE A 147 -2.49 -7.61 9.50
CA ILE A 147 -1.64 -8.60 10.17
C ILE A 147 -1.98 -10.02 9.70
N THR A 148 -3.27 -10.35 9.61
CA THR A 148 -3.70 -11.67 9.12
C THR A 148 -3.24 -11.89 7.68
N THR A 149 -3.33 -10.86 6.83
CA THR A 149 -2.91 -10.94 5.43
C THR A 149 -1.40 -11.09 5.30
N LEU A 150 -0.61 -10.33 6.07
CA LEU A 150 0.85 -10.48 6.14
C LEU A 150 1.26 -11.87 6.65
N PHE A 151 0.58 -12.40 7.65
CA PHE A 151 0.84 -13.74 8.17
C PHE A 151 0.60 -14.82 7.09
N ILE A 152 -0.49 -14.70 6.32
CA ILE A 152 -0.76 -15.58 5.17
C ILE A 152 0.35 -15.47 4.13
N ILE A 153 0.77 -14.26 3.76
CA ILE A 153 1.87 -14.04 2.80
C ILE A 153 3.16 -14.72 3.28
N MET A 154 3.53 -14.52 4.54
CA MET A 154 4.77 -15.06 5.10
C MET A 154 4.75 -16.59 5.17
N THR A 155 3.65 -17.19 5.61
CA THR A 155 3.51 -18.65 5.70
C THR A 155 3.53 -19.31 4.31
N LEU A 156 2.81 -18.75 3.34
CA LEU A 156 2.82 -19.23 1.95
C LEU A 156 4.19 -19.02 1.30
N GLY A 157 4.81 -17.86 1.48
CA GLY A 157 6.13 -17.53 0.97
C GLY A 157 7.19 -18.50 1.49
N HIS A 158 7.17 -18.81 2.80
CA HIS A 158 8.07 -19.78 3.40
C HIS A 158 7.87 -21.20 2.82
N ALA A 159 6.62 -21.64 2.67
CA ALA A 159 6.30 -22.93 2.07
C ALA A 159 6.79 -23.05 0.62
N ILE A 160 6.58 -22.00 -0.19
CA ILE A 160 7.06 -21.93 -1.58
C ILE A 160 8.59 -22.00 -1.62
N TYR A 161 9.26 -21.20 -0.79
CA TYR A 161 10.72 -21.19 -0.72
C TYR A 161 11.29 -22.58 -0.41
N LYS A 162 10.72 -23.27 0.60
CA LYS A 162 11.13 -24.64 0.96
C LYS A 162 10.94 -25.61 -0.21
N LYS A 163 9.77 -25.60 -0.85
CA LYS A 163 9.46 -26.51 -1.97
C LYS A 163 10.37 -26.26 -3.17
N MET A 164 10.63 -25.00 -3.53
CA MET A 164 11.54 -24.68 -4.63
C MET A 164 12.98 -25.13 -4.39
N ARG A 165 13.43 -25.20 -3.12
CA ARG A 165 14.76 -25.72 -2.78
C ARG A 165 14.82 -27.23 -2.92
N THR A 166 13.77 -27.95 -2.51
CA THR A 166 13.70 -29.41 -2.62
C THR A 166 13.56 -29.88 -4.08
N ASP A 167 12.80 -29.17 -4.90
CA ASP A 167 12.54 -29.57 -6.29
C ASP A 167 13.63 -29.11 -7.26
N ALA A 168 14.72 -28.50 -6.77
CA ALA A 168 15.76 -27.91 -7.60
C ALA A 168 16.47 -28.93 -8.50
N ASP A 169 16.58 -30.18 -8.05
CA ASP A 169 17.29 -31.25 -8.77
C ASP A 169 16.38 -32.00 -9.76
N PHE A 170 15.05 -31.90 -9.59
CA PHE A 170 14.06 -32.67 -10.37
C PHE A 170 13.39 -31.86 -11.47
N VAL A 171 13.47 -30.53 -11.43
CA VAL A 171 12.84 -29.63 -12.41
C VAL A 171 13.87 -29.20 -13.44
N ALA A 172 13.44 -29.14 -14.72
CA ALA A 172 14.26 -28.62 -15.80
C ALA A 172 14.86 -27.25 -15.43
N GLN A 173 16.19 -27.11 -15.59
CA GLN A 173 16.95 -25.94 -15.13
C GLN A 173 16.37 -24.61 -15.65
N LYS A 174 15.98 -24.56 -16.93
CA LYS A 174 15.34 -23.37 -17.54
C LYS A 174 14.04 -22.97 -16.81
N THR A 175 13.17 -23.93 -16.52
CA THR A 175 11.90 -23.71 -15.82
C THR A 175 12.12 -23.31 -14.36
N LEU A 176 13.09 -23.92 -13.69
CA LEU A 176 13.45 -23.59 -12.30
C LEU A 176 13.96 -22.14 -12.19
N ILE A 177 14.82 -21.71 -13.13
CA ILE A 177 15.34 -20.34 -13.17
C ILE A 177 14.21 -19.33 -13.29
N ILE A 178 13.26 -19.53 -14.21
CA ILE A 178 12.12 -18.63 -14.41
C ILE A 178 11.23 -18.58 -13.16
N ARG A 179 10.93 -19.73 -12.54
CA ARG A 179 10.15 -19.79 -11.30
C ARG A 179 10.83 -19.03 -10.16
N LYS A 180 12.14 -19.22 -9.97
CA LYS A 180 12.93 -18.50 -8.96
C LYS A 180 12.94 -17.00 -9.19
N GLN A 181 13.13 -16.57 -10.45
CA GLN A 181 13.12 -15.14 -10.80
C GLN A 181 11.78 -14.48 -10.47
N LEU A 182 10.68 -15.10 -10.92
CA LEU A 182 9.33 -14.59 -10.66
C LEU A 182 8.97 -14.60 -9.16
N PHE A 183 9.45 -15.59 -8.41
CA PHE A 183 9.26 -15.64 -6.96
C PHE A 183 10.07 -14.54 -6.25
N HIS A 184 11.36 -14.37 -6.58
CA HIS A 184 12.18 -13.31 -6.00
C HIS A 184 11.63 -11.92 -6.32
N ALA A 185 11.13 -11.71 -7.54
CA ALA A 185 10.47 -10.46 -7.90
C ALA A 185 9.22 -10.21 -7.04
N LEU A 186 8.38 -11.23 -6.83
CA LEU A 186 7.21 -11.11 -5.96
C LEU A 186 7.59 -10.83 -4.50
N VAL A 187 8.63 -11.49 -3.97
CA VAL A 187 9.14 -11.23 -2.62
C VAL A 187 9.64 -9.78 -2.51
N LEU A 188 10.38 -9.29 -3.50
CA LEU A 188 10.84 -7.91 -3.52
C LEU A 188 9.67 -6.91 -3.60
N GLN A 189 8.70 -7.16 -4.48
CA GLN A 189 7.46 -6.38 -4.57
C GLN A 189 6.65 -6.39 -3.27
N THR A 190 6.91 -7.35 -2.37
CA THR A 190 6.33 -7.36 -1.02
C THR A 190 7.17 -6.54 -0.05
N ILE A 191 8.50 -6.61 -0.15
CA ILE A 191 9.43 -5.86 0.71
C ILE A 191 9.30 -4.35 0.50
N VAL A 192 9.16 -3.88 -0.74
CA VAL A 192 9.03 -2.45 -1.06
C VAL A 192 7.85 -1.78 -0.33
N PRO A 193 6.59 -2.25 -0.45
CA PRO A 193 5.48 -1.69 0.30
C PRO A 193 5.61 -1.92 1.80
N ILE A 194 6.23 -3.01 2.28
CA ILE A 194 6.51 -3.16 3.72
C ILE A 194 7.36 -2.00 4.23
N ILE A 195 8.47 -1.69 3.57
CA ILE A 195 9.39 -0.64 4.01
C ILE A 195 8.82 0.76 3.81
N PHE A 196 8.30 1.06 2.61
CA PHE A 196 7.92 2.42 2.22
C PHE A 196 6.46 2.76 2.52
N MET A 197 5.62 1.76 2.83
CA MET A 197 4.19 1.98 2.99
C MET A 197 3.73 1.55 4.37
N TYR A 198 3.90 0.28 4.74
CA TYR A 198 3.37 -0.27 5.98
C TYR A 198 4.18 0.18 7.19
N THR A 199 5.52 0.16 7.16
CA THR A 199 6.36 0.61 8.28
C THR A 199 6.10 2.08 8.70
N PRO A 200 6.20 3.10 7.82
CA PRO A 200 5.97 4.48 8.23
C PRO A 200 4.51 4.72 8.65
N THR A 201 3.57 4.00 8.05
CA THR A 201 2.16 4.04 8.43
C THR A 201 1.96 3.43 9.82
N THR A 202 2.59 2.29 10.13
CA THR A 202 2.52 1.67 11.45
C THR A 202 3.13 2.53 12.55
N ILE A 203 4.25 3.19 12.28
CA ILE A 203 4.82 4.17 13.21
C ILE A 203 3.83 5.32 13.46
N LEU A 204 3.25 5.89 12.40
CA LEU A 204 2.25 6.97 12.49
C LEU A 204 1.03 6.58 13.34
N PHE A 205 0.63 5.31 13.27
CA PHE A 205 -0.51 4.77 14.00
C PHE A 205 -0.19 4.42 15.46
N LEU A 206 0.98 3.86 15.74
CA LEU A 206 1.34 3.40 17.09
C LEU A 206 1.82 4.55 17.99
N CYS A 207 2.52 5.54 17.44
CA CYS A 207 3.04 6.66 18.22
C CYS A 207 1.93 7.40 19.03
N PRO A 208 0.77 7.75 18.44
CA PRO A 208 -0.32 8.37 19.19
C PRO A 208 -0.95 7.49 20.28
N LEU A 209 -0.87 6.16 20.16
CA LEU A 209 -1.35 5.22 21.18
C LEU A 209 -0.47 5.23 22.45
N ILE A 210 0.83 5.42 22.28
CA ILE A 210 1.81 5.50 23.37
C ILE A 210 2.05 6.95 23.84
N GLY A 211 1.29 7.91 23.31
CA GLY A 211 1.41 9.34 23.65
C GLY A 211 2.60 10.05 23.03
N VAL A 212 3.24 9.47 22.01
CA VAL A 212 4.36 10.09 21.28
C VAL A 212 3.81 10.93 20.13
N GLU A 213 4.07 12.23 20.18
CA GLU A 213 3.73 13.17 19.11
C GLU A 213 4.81 13.16 18.02
N LEU A 214 4.42 12.87 16.78
CA LEU A 214 5.33 12.85 15.64
C LEU A 214 5.51 14.22 14.98
N GLY A 215 4.54 15.13 15.15
CA GLY A 215 4.54 16.44 14.51
C GLY A 215 4.87 16.37 13.01
N VAL A 216 5.92 17.07 12.58
CA VAL A 216 6.36 17.13 11.17
C VAL A 216 6.80 15.76 10.62
N ILE A 217 7.29 14.85 11.46
CA ILE A 217 7.72 13.51 11.02
C ILE A 217 6.55 12.72 10.43
N ALA A 218 5.30 13.03 10.82
CA ALA A 218 4.11 12.44 10.21
C ALA A 218 3.98 12.72 8.70
N ASN A 219 4.58 13.81 8.20
CA ASN A 219 4.63 14.12 6.78
C ASN A 219 5.54 13.18 6.01
N MET A 220 6.55 12.57 6.65
CA MET A 220 7.41 11.56 6.03
C MET A 220 6.58 10.37 5.55
N THR A 221 5.57 9.95 6.30
CA THR A 221 4.64 8.89 5.89
C THR A 221 3.92 9.26 4.59
N SER A 222 3.48 10.52 4.45
CA SER A 222 2.85 11.00 3.20
C SER A 222 3.81 10.96 2.01
N ILE A 223 5.08 11.32 2.22
CA ILE A 223 6.13 11.28 1.19
C ILE A 223 6.40 9.84 0.76
N CYS A 224 6.58 8.91 1.71
CA CYS A 224 6.83 7.51 1.38
C CYS A 224 5.65 6.86 0.64
N LEU A 225 4.41 7.19 1.03
CA LEU A 225 3.18 6.77 0.34
C LEU A 225 3.09 7.32 -1.09
N ALA A 226 3.56 8.54 -1.33
CA ALA A 226 3.58 9.16 -2.65
C ALA A 226 4.67 8.57 -3.57
N LEU A 227 5.80 8.14 -3.00
CA LEU A 227 6.91 7.55 -3.75
C LEU A 227 6.67 6.07 -4.11
N TYR A 228 5.94 5.34 -3.29
CA TYR A 228 5.71 3.90 -3.46
C TYR A 228 5.25 3.51 -4.88
N PRO A 229 4.24 4.17 -5.51
CA PRO A 229 3.78 3.80 -6.84
C PRO A 229 4.86 3.89 -7.94
N ALA A 230 5.88 4.71 -7.75
CA ALA A 230 7.03 4.79 -8.66
C ALA A 230 8.07 3.70 -8.34
N LEU A 231 8.33 3.44 -7.06
CA LEU A 231 9.34 2.48 -6.61
C LEU A 231 8.98 1.02 -6.93
N ASP A 232 7.71 0.65 -6.81
CA ASP A 232 7.24 -0.72 -7.05
C ASP A 232 7.53 -1.24 -8.48
N PRO A 233 7.12 -0.54 -9.56
CA PRO A 233 7.45 -0.97 -10.92
C PRO A 233 8.95 -0.88 -11.22
N MET A 234 9.66 0.12 -10.68
CA MET A 234 11.12 0.21 -10.85
C MET A 234 11.84 -1.00 -10.24
N GLY A 235 11.43 -1.42 -9.03
CA GLY A 235 11.94 -2.62 -8.39
C GLY A 235 11.67 -3.88 -9.21
N ALA A 236 10.45 -4.01 -9.75
CA ALA A 236 10.10 -5.14 -10.61
C ALA A 236 10.95 -5.19 -11.89
N ILE A 237 11.16 -4.06 -12.57
CA ILE A 237 11.98 -3.97 -13.79
C ILE A 237 13.42 -4.32 -13.49
N TYR A 238 14.01 -3.77 -12.42
CA TYR A 238 15.41 -3.99 -12.08
C TYR A 238 15.74 -5.47 -11.77
N PHE A 239 14.84 -6.18 -11.08
CA PHE A 239 15.10 -7.56 -10.66
C PHE A 239 14.69 -8.64 -11.66
N ILE A 240 13.70 -8.38 -12.54
CA ILE A 240 13.26 -9.35 -13.54
C ILE A 240 14.13 -9.24 -14.79
N ARG A 241 14.98 -10.25 -15.03
CA ARG A 241 15.88 -10.30 -16.19
C ARG A 241 15.16 -10.15 -17.53
N ALA A 242 13.94 -10.69 -17.67
CA ALA A 242 13.16 -10.56 -18.88
C ALA A 242 12.83 -9.09 -19.21
N TYR A 243 12.48 -8.28 -18.19
CA TYR A 243 12.22 -6.85 -18.39
C TYR A 243 13.49 -6.09 -18.70
N ARG A 244 14.58 -6.36 -17.98
CA ARG A 244 15.89 -5.75 -18.30
C ARG A 244 16.35 -6.02 -19.73
N ASN A 245 16.31 -7.28 -20.16
CA ASN A 245 16.72 -7.65 -21.52
C ASN A 245 15.85 -6.96 -22.58
N PHE A 246 14.54 -6.80 -22.31
CA PHE A 246 13.64 -6.05 -23.19
C PHE A 246 14.00 -4.57 -23.26
N PHE A 247 14.25 -3.91 -22.12
CA PHE A 247 14.66 -2.51 -22.09
C PHE A 247 16.05 -2.28 -22.73
N GLU A 248 17.00 -3.18 -22.49
CA GLU A 248 18.32 -3.14 -23.13
C GLU A 248 18.21 -3.33 -24.65
N ALA A 249 17.34 -4.22 -25.14
CA ALA A 249 17.06 -4.40 -26.56
C ALA A 249 16.39 -3.16 -27.17
N ALA A 250 15.38 -2.60 -26.51
CA ALA A 250 14.69 -1.39 -26.95
C ALA A 250 15.62 -0.17 -26.97
N ASN A 251 16.55 -0.05 -26.01
CA ASN A 251 17.57 0.99 -26.03
C ASN A 251 18.55 0.81 -27.20
N LYS A 252 19.01 -0.41 -27.47
CA LYS A 252 19.86 -0.70 -28.64
C LYS A 252 19.14 -0.41 -29.97
N GLU A 253 17.86 -0.70 -30.06
CA GLU A 253 17.05 -0.39 -31.26
C GLU A 253 16.88 1.12 -31.44
N LYS A 254 16.68 1.88 -30.37
CA LYS A 254 16.66 3.35 -30.40
C LYS A 254 18.01 3.97 -30.76
N GLU A 255 19.10 3.42 -30.24
CA GLU A 255 20.46 3.84 -30.63
C GLU A 255 20.69 3.56 -32.12
N CYS A 256 20.31 2.38 -32.62
CA CYS A 256 20.39 2.04 -34.04
C CYS A 256 19.53 2.95 -34.93
N CYS A 257 18.28 3.24 -34.57
CA CYS A 257 17.44 4.18 -35.32
C CYS A 257 17.99 5.61 -35.27
N GLY A 258 18.46 6.08 -34.11
CA GLY A 258 19.06 7.41 -33.98
C GLY A 258 20.37 7.56 -34.77
N LEU A 259 21.19 6.50 -34.85
CA LEU A 259 22.38 6.44 -35.70
C LEU A 259 22.02 6.42 -37.20
N PHE A 260 20.91 5.79 -37.58
CA PHE A 260 20.42 5.76 -38.95
C PHE A 260 19.93 7.14 -39.43
N ASP A 261 19.21 7.88 -38.58
CA ASP A 261 18.76 9.25 -38.87
C ASP A 261 19.94 10.24 -38.99
N LEU A 262 20.98 10.08 -38.15
CA LEU A 262 22.21 10.88 -38.24
C LEU A 262 23.01 10.56 -39.51
N GLY A 263 23.06 9.29 -39.93
CA GLY A 263 23.70 8.88 -41.19
C GLY A 263 22.98 9.41 -42.43
N HIS A 264 21.64 9.49 -42.40
CA HIS A 264 20.86 9.99 -43.52
C HIS A 264 20.96 11.52 -43.69
N HIS A 265 21.07 12.27 -42.58
CA HIS A 265 21.35 13.71 -42.60
C HIS A 265 22.77 14.04 -43.05
N ALA A 266 23.77 13.23 -42.70
CA ALA A 266 25.15 13.40 -43.18
C ALA A 266 25.31 13.07 -44.68
N ALA A 267 24.49 12.16 -45.22
CA ALA A 267 24.52 11.79 -46.65
C ALA A 267 23.75 12.76 -47.56
N THR A 268 22.94 13.67 -47.02
CA THR A 268 22.16 14.67 -47.77
C THR A 268 22.77 16.07 -47.75
N THR A 269 23.92 16.25 -47.11
CA THR A 269 24.64 17.53 -46.96
C THR A 269 25.95 17.63 -47.76
N ASN A 270 26.22 16.68 -48.65
CA ASN A 270 27.25 16.75 -49.70
C ASN A 270 26.60 16.71 -51.08
#